data_AF-A0AAN9AH33-F1
#
_entry.id   AF-A0AAN9AH33-F1
#
_cell.length_a   1.000
_cell.length_b   1.000
_cell.length_c   1.000
_cell.angle_alpha   90.00
_cell.angle_beta   90.00
_cell.angle_gamma   90.00
#
_symmetry.space_group_name_H-M   'P 1'
#
loop_
_entity.id
_entity.type
_entity.pdbx_description
1 polymer ?
#
loop_
_entity_poly.entity_id
_entity_poly.type
_entity_poly.pdbx_seq_one_letter_code
_entity_poly.pdbx_strand_id
1 'polypeptide(L)'
;MKNFEKMLKPGGILIIDHLNFDNYLESGMQFLSSPIYYERKGIKVLKSYMLFEDGRPCMWRRDNVVDLDGLSNDVAESLQKFDKMVFRTQSFPHQLADFKSLLRSAFGENASYQILGNFKPLEEVKEPSVYVHIVKKSLEN
;
A
#
# COMPACT_ATOMS: atom_id res chain seq x y z
N MET A 1 1.70 12.51 8.38
CA MET A 1 2.01 11.63 9.54
C MET A 1 1.83 12.27 10.91
N LYS A 2 2.18 13.55 11.14
CA LYS A 2 2.08 14.17 12.48
C LYS A 2 0.70 14.08 13.15
N ASN A 3 -0.39 14.13 12.39
CA ASN A 3 -1.73 13.96 12.97
C ASN A 3 -1.96 12.55 13.52
N PHE A 4 -1.45 11.49 12.87
CA PHE A 4 -1.53 10.13 13.42
C PHE A 4 -0.77 10.01 14.75
N GLU A 5 0.39 10.65 14.86
CA GLU A 5 1.17 10.68 16.10
C GLU A 5 0.40 11.34 17.25
N LYS A 6 -0.30 12.45 16.98
CA LYS A 6 -1.15 13.14 17.97
C LYS A 6 -2.34 12.30 18.43
N MET A 7 -2.84 11.40 17.61
CA MET A 7 -3.96 10.50 17.96
C MET A 7 -3.52 9.36 18.90
N LEU A 8 -2.22 9.12 19.04
CA LEU A 8 -1.69 8.09 19.92
C LEU A 8 -1.36 8.66 21.31
N LYS A 9 -1.87 7.99 22.34
CA LYS A 9 -1.38 8.16 23.71
C LYS A 9 0.12 7.77 23.80
N PRO A 10 0.87 8.27 24.80
CA PRO A 10 2.21 7.77 25.09
C PRO A 10 2.24 6.24 25.21
N GLY A 11 3.23 5.60 24.58
CA GLY A 11 3.30 4.14 24.48
C GLY A 11 2.30 3.49 23.51
N GLY A 12 1.43 4.25 22.85
CA GLY A 12 0.48 3.78 21.85
C GLY A 12 1.16 3.29 20.57
N ILE A 13 0.47 2.43 19.83
CA ILE A 13 1.01 1.75 18.64
C ILE A 13 0.25 2.21 17.40
N LEU A 14 0.99 2.61 16.37
CA LEU A 14 0.50 2.78 15.00
C LEU A 14 0.97 1.58 14.19
N ILE A 15 0.03 0.94 13.50
CA ILE A 15 0.31 -0.05 12.45
C ILE A 15 -0.15 0.58 11.15
N ILE A 16 0.79 0.78 10.22
CA ILE A 16 0.52 1.39 8.92
C ILE A 16 1.37 0.72 7.85
N ASP A 17 0.81 0.50 6.68
CA ASP A 17 1.49 -0.18 5.59
C ASP A 17 1.59 0.67 4.33
N HIS A 18 2.37 0.15 3.38
CA HIS A 18 2.31 0.52 1.99
C HIS A 18 2.74 -0.64 1.10
N LEU A 19 2.38 -0.59 -0.18
CA LEU A 19 2.91 -1.53 -1.18
C LEU A 19 4.42 -1.34 -1.35
N ASN A 20 5.11 -2.41 -1.72
CA ASN A 20 6.54 -2.39 -2.04
C ASN A 20 6.80 -1.75 -3.42
N PHE A 21 6.81 -0.41 -3.46
CA PHE A 21 7.12 0.32 -4.69
C PHE A 21 8.61 0.28 -5.06
N ASP A 22 9.50 -0.01 -4.12
CA ASP A 22 10.94 -0.18 -4.38
C ASP A 22 11.16 -1.26 -5.46
N ASN A 23 10.57 -2.45 -5.27
CA ASN A 23 10.65 -3.54 -6.25
C ASN A 23 10.01 -3.17 -7.61
N TYR A 24 8.89 -2.44 -7.60
CA TYR A 24 8.24 -2.00 -8.84
C TYR A 24 9.16 -1.05 -9.63
N LEU A 25 9.81 -0.11 -8.94
CA LEU A 25 10.68 0.90 -9.56
C LEU A 25 11.99 0.29 -10.07
N GLU A 26 12.52 -0.72 -9.38
CA GLU A 26 13.74 -1.43 -9.78
C GLU A 26 13.50 -2.39 -10.96
N SER A 27 12.44 -3.19 -10.90
CA SER A 27 12.18 -4.24 -11.91
C SER A 27 11.40 -3.73 -13.13
N GLY A 28 10.69 -2.59 -13.02
CA GLY A 28 9.73 -2.13 -14.02
C GLY A 28 8.52 -3.05 -14.20
N MET A 29 8.44 -4.14 -13.42
CA MET A 29 7.36 -5.11 -13.47
C MET A 29 6.23 -4.74 -12.51
N GLN A 30 4.99 -5.00 -12.93
CA GLN A 30 3.85 -4.89 -12.03
C GLN A 30 4.03 -5.81 -10.83
N PHE A 31 3.48 -5.39 -9.68
CA PHE A 31 3.39 -6.20 -8.47
C PHE A 31 3.00 -7.65 -8.80
N LEU A 32 3.96 -8.56 -8.67
CA LEU A 32 3.79 -9.98 -9.02
C LEU A 32 2.79 -10.69 -8.11
N SER A 33 2.50 -10.12 -6.93
CA SER A 33 1.57 -10.66 -5.95
C SER A 33 0.49 -9.64 -5.60
N SER A 34 -0.74 -10.13 -5.47
CA SER A 34 -1.82 -9.35 -4.85
C SER A 34 -1.41 -8.97 -3.43
N PRO A 35 -1.74 -7.76 -2.93
CA PRO A 35 -1.61 -7.46 -1.51
C PRO A 35 -2.34 -8.55 -0.70
N ILE A 36 -1.67 -9.01 0.35
CA ILE A 36 -2.08 -10.16 1.18
C ILE A 36 -3.39 -9.96 1.96
N TYR A 37 -3.95 -8.76 1.92
CA TYR A 37 -5.12 -8.36 2.70
C TYR A 37 -6.44 -8.86 2.15
N TYR A 38 -6.55 -9.00 0.84
CA TYR A 38 -7.81 -9.33 0.19
C TYR A 38 -7.57 -10.11 -1.08
N GLU A 39 -8.48 -11.06 -1.32
CA GLU A 39 -8.59 -11.73 -2.59
C GLU A 39 -9.18 -10.76 -3.62
N ARG A 40 -8.55 -10.59 -4.78
CA ARG A 40 -9.04 -9.71 -5.85
C ARG A 40 -10.07 -10.41 -6.72
N LYS A 41 -11.18 -10.81 -6.10
CA LYS A 41 -12.34 -11.35 -6.83
C LYS A 41 -13.07 -10.21 -7.54
N GLY A 42 -13.30 -10.38 -8.83
CA GLY A 42 -14.10 -9.46 -9.64
C GLY A 42 -13.44 -8.12 -10.03
N ILE A 43 -12.12 -7.96 -9.85
CA ILE A 43 -11.39 -6.77 -10.30
C ILE A 43 -10.13 -7.19 -11.07
N LYS A 44 -10.09 -6.85 -12.37
CA LYS A 44 -8.93 -7.07 -13.24
C LYS A 44 -8.22 -5.75 -13.51
N VAL A 45 -6.89 -5.76 -13.47
CA VAL A 45 -6.06 -4.61 -13.87
C VAL A 45 -5.92 -4.62 -15.39
N LEU A 46 -6.42 -3.58 -16.06
CA LEU A 46 -6.25 -3.42 -17.51
C LEU A 46 -4.88 -2.82 -17.83
N LYS A 47 -4.54 -1.73 -17.13
CA LYS A 47 -3.31 -0.97 -17.35
C LYS A 47 -2.78 -0.42 -16.04
N SER A 48 -1.46 -0.34 -15.94
CA SER A 48 -0.72 0.18 -14.80
C SER A 48 0.33 1.15 -15.32
N TYR A 49 0.46 2.30 -14.68
CA TYR A 49 1.35 3.37 -15.09
C TYR A 49 2.09 3.91 -13.86
N MET A 50 3.38 4.13 -13.99
CA MET A 50 4.17 4.93 -13.06
C MET A 50 4.49 6.26 -13.74
N LEU A 51 4.07 7.36 -13.11
CA LEU A 51 4.36 8.70 -13.58
C LEU A 51 5.57 9.23 -12.83
N PHE A 52 6.47 9.85 -13.59
CA PHE A 52 7.68 10.50 -13.10
C PHE A 52 7.61 11.99 -13.39
N GLU A 53 8.03 12.80 -12.42
CA GLU A 53 8.23 14.23 -12.53
C GLU A 53 9.68 14.52 -12.12
N ASP A 54 10.44 15.18 -13.00
CA ASP A 54 11.88 15.42 -12.84
C ASP A 54 12.69 14.16 -12.44
N GLY A 55 12.35 13.03 -13.06
CA GLY A 55 12.99 11.73 -12.81
C GLY A 55 12.59 11.06 -11.50
N ARG A 56 11.64 11.63 -10.74
CA ARG A 56 11.16 11.06 -9.46
C ARG A 56 9.75 10.50 -9.61
N PRO A 57 9.46 9.31 -9.05
CA PRO A 57 8.12 8.73 -9.13
C PRO A 57 7.15 9.53 -8.27
N CYS A 58 6.07 10.04 -8.87
CA CYS A 58 5.11 10.92 -8.19
C CYS A 58 3.71 10.32 -8.10
N MET A 59 3.37 9.37 -8.97
CA MET A 59 2.05 8.73 -8.96
C MET A 59 2.07 7.36 -9.62
N TRP A 60 1.49 6.39 -8.93
CA TRP A 60 1.10 5.12 -9.51
C TRP A 60 -0.38 5.13 -9.85
N ARG A 61 -0.73 4.87 -11.12
CA ARG A 61 -2.10 4.89 -11.63
C ARG A 61 -2.47 3.52 -12.18
N ARG A 62 -3.68 3.05 -11.89
CA ARG A 62 -4.25 1.84 -12.49
C ARG A 62 -5.61 2.10 -13.10
N ASP A 63 -5.83 1.60 -14.30
CA ASP A 63 -7.15 1.45 -14.91
C ASP A 63 -7.61 0.01 -14.65
N ASN A 64 -8.72 -0.15 -13.94
CA ASN A 64 -9.26 -1.43 -13.51
C ASN A 64 -10.61 -1.65 -14.18
N VAL A 65 -10.95 -2.92 -14.43
CA VAL A 65 -12.27 -3.32 -14.90
C VAL A 65 -12.90 -4.26 -13.89
N VAL A 66 -14.20 -4.10 -13.68
CA VAL A 66 -14.99 -5.04 -12.90
C VAL A 66 -15.26 -6.28 -13.76
N ASP A 67 -14.93 -7.44 -13.21
CA ASP A 67 -15.09 -8.74 -13.82
C ASP A 67 -16.30 -9.44 -13.17
N LEU A 68 -17.46 -9.41 -13.83
CA LEU A 68 -18.72 -9.87 -13.24
C LEU A 68 -18.66 -11.36 -12.83
N ASP A 69 -17.94 -12.19 -13.59
CA ASP A 69 -17.73 -13.61 -13.30
C ASP A 69 -17.02 -13.86 -11.97
N GLY A 70 -16.28 -12.87 -11.48
CA GLY A 70 -15.58 -12.92 -10.21
C GLY A 70 -16.39 -12.40 -9.02
N LEU A 71 -17.63 -11.94 -9.21
CA LEU A 71 -18.48 -11.37 -8.16
C LEU A 71 -19.51 -12.37 -7.64
N SER A 72 -20.09 -12.09 -6.47
CA SER A 72 -21.28 -12.81 -6.02
C SER A 72 -22.48 -12.50 -6.93
N ASN A 73 -23.42 -13.44 -7.03
CA ASN A 73 -24.59 -13.32 -7.90
C ASN A 73 -25.38 -12.02 -7.68
N ASP A 74 -25.67 -11.65 -6.43
CA ASP A 74 -26.45 -10.44 -6.10
C ASP A 74 -25.78 -9.15 -6.61
N VAL A 75 -24.45 -9.09 -6.54
CA VAL A 75 -23.67 -7.95 -7.02
C VAL A 75 -23.59 -7.99 -8.54
N ALA A 76 -23.34 -9.16 -9.14
CA ALA A 76 -23.27 -9.33 -10.58
C ALA A 76 -24.58 -8.91 -11.26
N GLU A 77 -25.74 -9.37 -10.76
CA GLU A 77 -27.06 -9.04 -11.29
C GLU A 77 -27.34 -7.52 -11.26
N SER A 78 -26.98 -6.85 -10.17
CA SER A 78 -27.13 -5.39 -10.02
C SER A 78 -26.29 -4.60 -11.04
N LEU A 79 -25.22 -5.20 -11.56
CA LEU A 79 -24.23 -4.59 -12.44
C LEU A 79 -24.32 -5.06 -13.90
N GLN A 80 -25.08 -6.12 -14.20
CA GLN A 80 -25.26 -6.69 -15.56
C GLN A 80 -25.82 -5.68 -16.57
N LYS A 81 -26.50 -4.63 -16.10
CA LYS A 81 -27.00 -3.53 -16.94
C LYS A 81 -25.91 -2.64 -17.55
N PHE A 82 -24.66 -2.80 -17.13
CA PHE A 82 -23.53 -2.04 -17.65
C PHE A 82 -22.66 -2.92 -18.54
N ASP A 83 -22.46 -2.51 -19.80
CA ASP A 83 -21.62 -3.25 -20.76
C ASP A 83 -20.18 -3.42 -20.29
N LYS A 84 -19.64 -2.39 -19.63
CA LYS A 84 -18.29 -2.38 -19.07
C LYS A 84 -18.17 -1.38 -17.95
N MET A 85 -17.66 -1.83 -16.80
CA MET A 85 -17.39 -0.96 -15.66
C MET A 85 -15.88 -0.79 -15.47
N VAL A 86 -15.39 0.40 -15.80
CA VAL A 86 -13.97 0.76 -15.64
C VAL A 86 -13.85 1.83 -14.56
N PHE A 87 -12.88 1.66 -13.67
CA PHE A 87 -12.55 2.67 -12.67
C PHE A 87 -11.04 2.84 -12.52
N ARG A 88 -10.64 4.05 -12.14
CA ARG A 88 -9.24 4.43 -12.00
C ARG A 88 -8.88 4.56 -10.53
N THR A 89 -7.72 4.01 -10.15
CA THR A 89 -7.12 4.22 -8.84
C THR A 89 -5.76 4.87 -8.98
N GLN A 90 -5.42 5.74 -8.03
CA GLN A 90 -4.15 6.46 -7.96
C GLN A 90 -3.58 6.37 -6.55
N SER A 91 -2.27 6.23 -6.42
CA SER A 91 -1.58 6.19 -5.13
C SER A 91 -0.20 6.82 -5.28
N PHE A 92 0.31 7.42 -4.21
CA PHE A 92 1.69 7.89 -4.18
C PHE A 92 2.64 6.68 -3.99
N PRO A 93 3.71 6.54 -4.80
CA PRO A 93 4.60 5.39 -4.77
C PRO A 93 5.66 5.53 -3.66
N HIS A 94 5.23 5.39 -2.40
CA HIS A 94 6.15 5.47 -1.25
C HIS A 94 7.25 4.40 -1.31
N GLN A 95 8.49 4.83 -1.47
CA GLN A 95 9.68 4.00 -1.25
C GLN A 95 9.87 3.75 0.25
N LEU A 96 10.46 2.60 0.58
CA LEU A 96 10.66 2.18 1.97
C LEU A 96 11.49 3.19 2.76
N ALA A 97 12.58 3.70 2.17
CA ALA A 97 13.48 4.65 2.84
C ALA A 97 12.76 5.98 3.17
N ASP A 98 12.03 6.55 2.21
CA ASP A 98 11.30 7.81 2.37
C ASP A 98 10.17 7.67 3.40
N PHE A 99 9.43 6.56 3.36
CA PHE A 99 8.33 6.34 4.30
C PHE A 99 8.84 6.15 5.75
N LYS A 100 9.98 5.46 5.93
CA LYS A 100 10.66 5.39 7.24
C LYS A 100 11.02 6.79 7.75
N SER A 101 11.62 7.61 6.89
CA SER A 101 12.00 8.99 7.24
C SER A 101 10.76 9.83 7.63
N LEU A 102 9.66 9.70 6.90
CA LEU A 102 8.41 10.39 7.18
C LEU A 102 7.81 9.99 8.55
N LEU A 103 7.88 8.69 8.91
CA LEU A 103 7.47 8.22 10.23
C LEU A 103 8.38 8.75 11.33
N ARG A 104 9.72 8.68 11.15
CA ARG A 104 10.70 9.22 12.10
C ARG A 104 10.53 10.71 12.35
N SER A 105 10.33 11.49 11.29
CA SER A 105 10.06 12.92 11.38
C SER A 105 8.79 13.22 12.19
N ALA A 106 7.76 12.37 12.12
CA ALA A 106 6.53 12.57 12.85
C ALA A 106 6.59 12.14 14.32
N PHE A 107 7.21 10.99 14.59
CA PHE A 107 7.20 10.30 15.89
C PHE A 107 8.46 10.52 16.73
N GLY A 108 9.53 11.06 16.14
CA GLY A 108 10.80 11.33 16.79
C GLY A 108 11.67 10.09 16.99
N GLU A 109 12.94 10.30 17.33
CA GLU A 109 13.92 9.20 17.50
C GLU A 109 13.65 8.33 18.75
N ASN A 110 12.92 8.86 19.74
CA ASN A 110 12.60 8.13 20.98
C ASN A 110 11.47 7.10 20.81
N ALA A 111 10.80 7.06 19.65
CA ALA A 111 9.84 6.01 19.34
C ALA A 111 10.54 4.72 18.92
N SER A 112 9.84 3.59 19.08
CA SER A 112 10.32 2.29 18.56
C SER A 112 9.72 2.03 17.18
N TYR A 113 10.54 1.47 16.28
CA TYR A 113 10.17 1.19 14.90
C TYR A 113 10.51 -0.26 14.55
N GLN A 114 9.51 -1.00 14.04
CA GLN A 114 9.68 -2.34 13.50
C GLN A 114 9.02 -2.39 12.12
N ILE A 115 9.61 -3.16 11.20
CA ILE A 115 9.08 -3.35 9.85
C ILE A 115 8.95 -4.83 9.58
N LEU A 116 7.80 -5.22 9.04
CA LEU A 116 7.51 -6.57 8.59
C LEU A 116 7.31 -6.57 7.07
N GLY A 117 7.75 -7.65 6.43
CA GLY A 117 7.41 -7.96 5.05
C GLY A 117 6.27 -8.98 5.05
N ASN A 118 5.12 -8.63 4.49
CA ASN A 118 3.94 -9.52 4.47
C ASN A 118 3.59 -10.13 5.85
N PHE A 119 3.66 -9.33 6.93
CA PHE A 119 3.48 -9.77 8.34
C PHE A 119 4.52 -10.75 8.90
N LYS A 120 5.63 -10.98 8.20
CA LYS A 120 6.77 -11.76 8.71
C LYS A 120 7.98 -10.86 8.94
N PRO A 121 8.97 -11.29 9.74
CA PRO A 121 10.26 -10.62 9.80
C PRO A 121 10.81 -10.34 8.40
N LEU A 122 11.35 -9.14 8.20
CA LEU A 122 11.72 -8.68 6.85
C LEU A 122 12.82 -9.56 6.23
N GLU A 123 13.65 -10.17 7.06
CA GLU A 123 14.71 -11.10 6.68
C GLU A 123 14.18 -12.43 6.13
N GLU A 124 12.93 -12.80 6.47
CA GLU A 124 12.29 -14.04 6.01
C GLU A 124 11.56 -13.87 4.66
N VAL A 125 11.41 -12.64 4.17
CA VAL A 125 10.64 -12.34 2.97
C VAL A 125 11.50 -11.56 1.97
N LYS A 126 12.04 -12.27 0.99
CA LYS A 126 12.92 -11.71 -0.05
C LYS A 126 12.30 -10.52 -0.79
N GLU A 127 11.04 -10.67 -1.20
CA GLU A 127 10.30 -9.67 -1.98
C GLU A 127 8.88 -9.53 -1.41
N PRO A 128 8.70 -8.72 -0.36
CA PRO A 128 7.38 -8.52 0.22
C PRO A 128 6.48 -7.74 -0.75
N SER A 129 5.18 -8.04 -0.75
CA SER A 129 4.20 -7.26 -1.51
C SER A 129 3.79 -5.99 -0.76
N VAL A 130 3.87 -6.05 0.58
CA VAL A 130 3.61 -4.93 1.48
C VAL A 130 4.69 -4.82 2.55
N TYR A 131 5.07 -3.59 2.87
CA TYR A 131 5.82 -3.25 4.08
C TYR A 131 4.85 -2.80 5.16
N VAL A 132 4.88 -3.45 6.31
CA VAL A 132 4.06 -3.09 7.48
C VAL A 132 4.96 -2.44 8.52
N HIS A 133 4.72 -1.18 8.83
CA HIS A 133 5.43 -0.41 9.84
C HIS A 133 4.66 -0.46 11.16
N ILE A 134 5.34 -0.89 12.22
CA ILE A 134 4.85 -0.86 13.59
C ILE A 134 5.64 0.20 14.33
N VAL A 135 4.97 1.30 14.67
CA VAL A 135 5.57 2.43 15.40
C VAL A 135 4.95 2.50 16.78
N LYS A 136 5.78 2.39 17.82
CA LYS A 136 5.35 2.59 19.20
C LYS A 136 5.83 3.97 19.65
N LYS A 137 4.88 4.86 19.93
CA LYS A 137 5.15 6.21 20.43
C LYS A 137 5.90 6.14 21.77
N SER A 138 6.84 7.06 21.98
CA SER A 138 7.57 7.21 23.23
C SER A 138 6.62 7.30 24.44
N LEU A 139 7.08 6.84 25.61
CA LEU A 139 6.39 7.06 26.88
C LEU A 139 6.58 8.49 27.40
N GLU A 140 7.64 9.15 26.96
CA GLU A 140 8.01 10.52 27.33
C GLU A 140 7.58 11.49 26.21
N ASN A 141 7.06 12.67 26.61
CA ASN A 141 6.64 13.74 25.70
C ASN A 141 7.82 14.46 25.06
#